data_AF-A0A420T2W9-F1
#
_entry.id   AF-A0A420T2W9-F1
#
_cell.length_a   1.000
_cell.length_b   1.000
_cell.length_c   1.000
_cell.angle_alpha   90.00
_cell.angle_beta   90.00
_cell.angle_gamma   90.00
#
_symmetry.space_group_name_H-M   'P 1'
#
loop_
_entity.id
_entity.type
_entity.pdbx_description
1 polymer ?
#
loop_
_entity_poly.entity_id
_entity_poly.type
_entity_poly.pdbx_seq_one_letter_code
_entity_poly.pdbx_strand_id
1 'polypeptide(L)'
;MSGQRLCSVRMAAAAHMQGNKNDAESIDGYSDEEDPQPGEVLMGKFRTSKGARIHTDGLATCVRVAVTGRYPNGGFNGDDRFLAHFAESKHKAALQGLIDALERAKGNGLQVLEVVLVILADGDSPDSEQDEFNEEVIDKIRNAIGMEPTVVEHTGTYKMSIEADKRIDYAADNAAE
;
A
#
# COMPACT_ATOMS: atom_id res chain seq x y z
N MET A 1 24.12 -63.94 -14.62
CA MET A 1 23.43 -63.90 -13.32
C MET A 1 22.17 -63.07 -13.46
N SER A 2 21.06 -63.63 -12.96
CA SER A 2 19.75 -63.03 -12.66
C SER A 2 18.94 -62.39 -13.79
N GLY A 3 17.93 -63.12 -14.26
CA GLY A 3 16.73 -62.57 -14.87
C GLY A 3 15.66 -62.32 -13.80
N GLN A 4 14.75 -61.36 -14.04
CA GLN A 4 13.56 -61.18 -13.21
C GLN A 4 12.29 -61.27 -14.05
N ARG A 5 11.41 -62.15 -13.59
CA ARG A 5 10.09 -62.44 -14.12
C ARG A 5 9.03 -61.54 -13.48
N LEU A 6 7.99 -61.31 -14.26
CA LEU A 6 6.66 -60.79 -13.91
C LEU A 6 5.97 -61.52 -12.73
N CYS A 7 5.12 -60.78 -12.01
CA CYS A 7 3.66 -61.03 -11.81
C CYS A 7 3.13 -60.60 -10.42
N SER A 8 2.26 -59.59 -10.46
CA SER A 8 0.95 -59.41 -9.78
C SER A 8 0.52 -60.30 -8.60
N VAL A 9 -0.19 -59.71 -7.61
CA VAL A 9 -1.64 -59.91 -7.31
C VAL A 9 -2.03 -59.47 -5.87
N ARG A 10 -2.95 -58.48 -5.81
CA ARG A 10 -4.18 -58.25 -4.98
C ARG A 10 -4.23 -58.24 -3.43
N MET A 11 -4.84 -57.13 -2.98
CA MET A 11 -6.05 -56.93 -2.14
C MET A 11 -6.09 -57.16 -0.61
N ALA A 12 -6.58 -56.08 0.02
CA ALA A 12 -7.62 -55.95 1.05
C ALA A 12 -7.32 -56.25 2.53
N ALA A 13 -7.54 -55.24 3.38
CA ALA A 13 -8.53 -55.29 4.47
C ALA A 13 -8.77 -53.89 5.05
N ALA A 14 -10.04 -53.53 5.19
CA ALA A 14 -10.51 -52.34 5.89
C ALA A 14 -10.50 -52.56 7.41
N ALA A 15 -10.31 -51.49 8.17
CA ALA A 15 -10.79 -51.40 9.55
C ALA A 15 -11.28 -49.97 9.82
N HIS A 16 -12.51 -49.89 10.30
CA HIS A 16 -13.31 -48.71 10.57
C HIS A 16 -13.61 -48.71 12.07
N MET A 17 -13.25 -47.65 12.82
CA MET A 17 -13.82 -47.24 14.12
C MET A 17 -13.51 -45.73 14.26
N GLN A 18 -14.45 -44.79 14.16
CA GLN A 18 -15.42 -44.36 15.20
C GLN A 18 -14.68 -43.86 16.45
N GLY A 19 -14.73 -42.62 16.93
CA GLY A 19 -15.34 -41.36 16.55
C GLY A 19 -15.03 -40.39 17.72
N ASN A 20 -14.91 -39.09 17.49
CA ASN A 20 -15.17 -38.12 18.54
C ASN A 20 -15.67 -36.81 17.93
N LYS A 21 -16.93 -36.50 18.23
CA LYS A 21 -17.52 -35.18 18.02
C LYS A 21 -16.85 -34.26 19.04
N ASN A 22 -16.16 -33.24 18.57
CA ASN A 22 -16.00 -32.02 19.32
C ASN A 22 -16.58 -30.92 18.46
N ASP A 23 -17.66 -30.35 18.98
CA ASP A 23 -18.32 -29.16 18.51
C ASP A 23 -17.30 -28.02 18.50
N ALA A 24 -16.69 -27.80 17.34
CA ALA A 24 -16.14 -26.50 17.02
C ALA A 24 -17.29 -25.75 16.34
N GLU A 25 -18.05 -25.00 17.13
CA GLU A 25 -18.78 -23.86 16.61
C GLU A 25 -17.77 -23.04 15.81
N SER A 26 -17.82 -23.18 14.49
CA SER A 26 -17.23 -22.20 13.60
C SER A 26 -18.03 -20.93 13.87
N ILE A 27 -17.46 -20.06 14.70
CA ILE A 27 -17.76 -18.65 14.61
C ILE A 27 -17.34 -18.27 13.20
N ASP A 28 -18.32 -18.29 12.30
CA ASP A 28 -18.32 -17.56 11.04
C ASP A 28 -18.21 -16.08 11.41
N GLY A 29 -16.99 -15.66 11.74
CA GLY A 29 -16.60 -14.27 11.72
C GLY A 29 -16.44 -13.88 10.27
N TYR A 30 -17.57 -13.66 9.58
CA TYR A 30 -17.58 -12.80 8.40
C TYR A 30 -17.16 -11.40 8.86
N SER A 31 -15.86 -11.13 8.84
CA SER A 31 -15.41 -9.78 8.60
C SER A 31 -15.51 -9.57 7.10
N ASP A 32 -16.48 -8.78 6.67
CA ASP A 32 -16.61 -8.17 5.33
C ASP A 32 -15.40 -7.24 5.05
N GLU A 33 -14.18 -7.72 5.23
CA GLU A 33 -13.01 -7.09 4.63
C GLU A 33 -13.05 -7.51 3.16
N GLU A 34 -13.77 -6.73 2.35
CA GLU A 34 -13.69 -6.86 0.89
C GLU A 34 -12.21 -6.90 0.51
N ASP A 35 -11.82 -7.91 -0.27
CA ASP A 35 -10.46 -8.00 -0.77
C ASP A 35 -10.11 -6.69 -1.48
N PRO A 36 -8.98 -6.03 -1.13
CA PRO A 36 -8.65 -4.72 -1.68
C PRO A 36 -8.57 -4.79 -3.20
N GLN A 37 -9.15 -3.78 -3.85
CA GLN A 37 -9.19 -3.71 -5.30
C GLN A 37 -7.77 -3.70 -5.88
N PRO A 38 -7.56 -4.18 -7.12
CA PRO A 38 -6.26 -4.13 -7.76
C PRO A 38 -5.65 -2.72 -7.73
N GLY A 39 -4.44 -2.61 -7.15
CA GLY A 39 -3.72 -1.34 -7.01
C GLY A 39 -4.18 -0.46 -5.84
N GLU A 40 -5.18 -0.87 -5.05
CA GLU A 40 -5.62 -0.14 -3.87
C GLU A 40 -4.53 -0.15 -2.77
N VAL A 41 -4.43 0.97 -2.05
CA VAL A 41 -3.54 1.20 -0.91
C VAL A 41 -4.40 1.56 0.29
N LEU A 42 -4.60 0.58 1.17
CA LEU A 42 -5.38 0.75 2.39
C LEU A 42 -4.65 1.63 3.42
N MET A 43 -5.42 2.12 4.39
CA MET A 43 -4.89 2.86 5.54
C MET A 43 -3.77 2.08 6.25
N GLY A 44 -2.68 2.77 6.57
CA GLY A 44 -1.50 2.19 7.23
C GLY A 44 -0.64 1.32 6.32
N LYS A 45 -0.81 1.42 5.00
CA LYS A 45 -0.01 0.71 4.00
C LYS A 45 0.67 1.68 3.04
N PHE A 46 1.69 1.16 2.37
CA PHE A 46 2.24 1.75 1.16
C PHE A 46 2.29 0.69 0.08
N ARG A 47 2.29 1.11 -1.17
CA ARG A 47 2.46 0.24 -2.32
C ARG A 47 3.30 0.93 -3.38
N THR A 48 4.03 0.12 -4.11
CA THR A 48 4.78 0.54 -5.29
C THR A 48 4.23 -0.16 -6.52
N SER A 49 4.44 0.43 -7.68
CA SER A 49 4.01 -0.15 -8.94
C SER A 49 4.94 0.24 -10.07
N LYS A 50 5.04 -0.68 -11.03
CA LYS A 50 5.63 -0.48 -12.34
C LYS A 50 4.52 -0.52 -13.39
N GLY A 51 4.26 0.62 -14.01
CA GLY A 51 3.29 0.76 -15.11
C GLY A 51 1.82 0.69 -14.73
N ALA A 52 1.45 0.05 -13.62
CA ALA A 52 0.06 -0.10 -13.21
C ALA A 52 -0.42 1.04 -12.30
N ARG A 53 -1.70 1.38 -12.41
CA ARG A 53 -2.36 2.35 -11.53
C ARG A 53 -2.32 1.87 -10.08
N ILE A 54 -2.06 2.79 -9.16
CA ILE A 54 -2.27 2.58 -7.72
C ILE A 54 -3.13 3.72 -7.17
N HIS A 55 -3.98 3.42 -6.19
CA HIS A 55 -4.95 4.39 -5.70
C HIS A 55 -5.29 4.16 -4.24
N THR A 56 -5.86 5.19 -3.62
CA THR A 56 -6.34 5.17 -2.25
C THR A 56 -7.50 6.14 -2.11
N ASP A 57 -8.42 5.85 -1.21
CA ASP A 57 -9.58 6.66 -0.90
C ASP A 57 -9.73 6.87 0.61
N GLY A 58 -10.84 7.47 1.03
CA GLY A 58 -11.26 7.42 2.42
C GLY A 58 -10.75 8.54 3.35
N LEU A 59 -10.56 8.16 4.61
CA LEU A 59 -10.66 8.95 5.84
C LEU A 59 -10.17 10.41 5.81
N ALA A 60 -10.92 11.30 6.48
CA ALA A 60 -10.61 12.71 6.63
C ALA A 60 -9.42 13.02 7.57
N THR A 61 -8.97 12.04 8.36
CA THR A 61 -7.93 12.23 9.38
C THR A 61 -6.61 11.54 9.02
N CYS A 62 -6.15 11.70 7.77
CA CYS A 62 -4.94 11.03 7.31
C CYS A 62 -4.10 11.84 6.33
N VAL A 63 -2.89 11.35 6.09
CA VAL A 63 -1.93 11.85 5.13
C VAL A 63 -1.78 10.85 3.98
N ARG A 64 -1.67 11.39 2.77
CA ARG A 64 -1.38 10.61 1.56
C ARG A 64 -0.15 11.18 0.87
N VAL A 65 0.72 10.29 0.42
CA VAL A 65 1.96 10.66 -0.26
C VAL A 65 2.01 9.92 -1.59
N ALA A 66 2.02 10.65 -2.69
CA ALA A 66 2.22 10.12 -4.03
C ALA A 66 3.53 10.63 -4.61
N VAL A 67 4.30 9.71 -5.20
CA VAL A 67 5.56 10.02 -5.89
C VAL A 67 5.58 9.29 -7.22
N THR A 68 5.96 10.01 -8.27
CA THR A 68 6.20 9.43 -9.59
C THR A 68 7.62 9.70 -10.07
N GLY A 69 8.13 8.81 -10.91
CA GLY A 69 9.46 8.94 -11.45
C GLY A 69 9.66 8.28 -12.81
N ARG A 70 10.89 8.32 -13.29
CA ARG A 70 11.33 7.63 -14.51
C ARG A 70 12.79 7.18 -14.41
N TYR A 71 13.12 6.17 -15.20
CA TYR A 71 14.50 5.72 -15.40
C TYR A 71 14.98 6.16 -16.79
N PRO A 72 15.78 7.25 -16.89
CA PRO A 72 16.06 7.94 -18.16
C PRO A 72 16.87 7.13 -19.19
N ASN A 73 17.58 6.08 -18.76
CA ASN A 73 18.55 5.37 -19.61
C ASN A 73 18.15 3.92 -19.93
N GLY A 74 16.93 3.49 -19.60
CA GLY A 74 16.42 2.14 -19.89
C GLY A 74 17.17 0.96 -19.22
N GLY A 75 18.27 1.22 -18.51
CA GLY A 75 19.10 0.21 -17.83
C GLY A 75 18.50 -0.30 -16.53
N PHE A 76 17.54 0.41 -15.95
CA PHE A 76 16.77 -0.02 -14.79
C PHE A 76 15.28 0.04 -15.08
N ASN A 77 14.58 -0.97 -14.58
CA ASN A 77 13.21 -1.27 -14.92
C ASN A 77 12.41 -1.57 -13.64
N GLY A 78 12.60 -0.71 -12.63
CA GLY A 78 11.98 -0.81 -11.32
C GLY A 78 10.65 -0.08 -11.22
N ASP A 79 10.10 -0.06 -10.00
CA ASP A 79 8.89 0.69 -9.70
C ASP A 79 9.10 2.19 -9.88
N ASP A 80 8.10 2.85 -10.42
CA ASP A 80 8.12 4.26 -10.80
C ASP A 80 6.91 5.03 -10.29
N ARG A 81 6.10 4.39 -9.45
CA ARG A 81 4.93 4.94 -8.75
C ARG A 81 4.97 4.46 -7.31
N PHE A 82 4.82 5.37 -6.38
CA PHE A 82 4.87 5.09 -4.95
C PHE A 82 3.72 5.83 -4.28
N LEU A 83 2.87 5.09 -3.57
CA LEU A 83 1.71 5.65 -2.88
C LEU A 83 1.67 5.12 -1.46
N ALA A 84 1.51 6.00 -0.49
CA ALA A 84 1.28 5.64 0.91
C ALA A 84 0.05 6.36 1.45
N HIS A 85 -0.67 5.67 2.33
CA HIS A 85 -1.85 6.18 3.01
C HIS A 85 -1.72 5.85 4.50
N PHE A 86 -1.63 6.87 5.34
CA PHE A 86 -1.37 6.69 6.76
C PHE A 86 -1.99 7.82 7.59
N ALA A 87 -2.39 7.52 8.81
CA ALA A 87 -2.86 8.48 9.79
C ALA A 87 -1.74 8.83 10.76
N GLU A 88 -1.94 9.94 11.46
CA GLU A 88 -1.07 10.39 12.54
C GLU A 88 -0.82 9.27 13.57
N SER A 89 0.39 9.27 14.13
CA SER A 89 0.86 8.49 15.30
C SER A 89 0.84 6.96 15.21
N LYS A 90 0.02 6.35 14.35
CA LYS A 90 -0.22 4.89 14.35
C LYS A 90 0.45 4.12 13.20
N HIS A 91 0.96 4.81 12.18
CA HIS A 91 1.34 4.16 10.91
C HIS A 91 2.75 4.52 10.41
N LYS A 92 3.69 4.81 11.33
CA LYS A 92 5.10 5.15 11.02
C LYS A 92 5.80 4.12 10.11
N ALA A 93 5.41 2.85 10.19
CA ALA A 93 5.96 1.79 9.34
C ALA A 93 5.62 1.97 7.85
N ALA A 94 4.45 2.51 7.51
CA ALA A 94 4.07 2.77 6.12
C ALA A 94 4.90 3.90 5.52
N LEU A 95 5.09 4.99 6.27
CA LEU A 95 5.95 6.11 5.88
C LEU A 95 7.41 5.66 5.72
N GLN A 96 7.95 4.89 6.67
CA GLN A 96 9.31 4.38 6.57
C GLN A 96 9.47 3.43 5.37
N GLY A 97 8.51 2.53 5.15
CA GLY A 97 8.53 1.61 4.01
C GLY A 97 8.51 2.33 2.66
N LEU A 98 7.74 3.42 2.55
CA LEU A 98 7.75 4.32 1.40
C LEU A 98 9.13 4.95 1.19
N ILE A 99 9.72 5.54 2.23
CA ILE A 99 11.04 6.19 2.19
C ILE A 99 12.10 5.19 1.74
N ASP A 100 12.16 4.01 2.37
CA ASP A 100 13.13 2.97 2.00
C ASP A 100 12.96 2.52 0.55
N ALA A 101 11.73 2.44 0.05
CA ALA A 101 11.45 2.08 -1.34
C ALA A 101 11.94 3.17 -2.31
N LEU A 102 11.71 4.44 -1.99
CA LEU A 102 12.19 5.59 -2.77
C LEU A 102 13.71 5.66 -2.79
N GLU A 103 14.37 5.50 -1.66
CA GLU A 103 15.83 5.51 -1.56
C GLU A 103 16.45 4.39 -2.39
N ARG A 104 15.92 3.16 -2.29
CA ARG A 104 16.34 2.05 -3.15
C ARG A 104 16.14 2.35 -4.63
N ALA A 105 14.98 2.88 -5.00
CA ALA A 105 14.67 3.20 -6.39
C ALA A 105 15.61 4.29 -6.94
N LYS A 106 15.90 5.33 -6.15
CA LYS A 106 16.88 6.38 -6.46
C LYS A 106 18.30 5.83 -6.57
N GLY A 107 18.71 4.94 -5.67
CA GLY A 107 19.99 4.23 -5.76
C GLY A 107 20.14 3.44 -7.07
N ASN A 108 19.03 2.98 -7.63
CA ASN A 108 18.93 2.33 -8.94
C ASN A 108 18.71 3.33 -10.11
N GLY A 109 18.86 4.64 -9.89
CA GLY A 109 18.78 5.66 -10.94
C GLY A 109 17.37 6.19 -11.25
N LEU A 110 16.40 6.04 -10.32
CA LEU A 110 15.11 6.70 -10.45
C LEU A 110 15.31 8.22 -10.40
N GLN A 111 14.83 8.91 -11.43
CA GLN A 111 14.61 10.35 -11.40
C GLN A 111 13.17 10.61 -10.99
N VAL A 112 12.98 11.31 -9.88
CA VAL A 112 11.65 11.72 -9.43
C VAL A 112 11.15 12.84 -10.33
N LEU A 113 9.88 12.76 -10.71
CA LEU A 113 9.20 13.70 -11.59
C LEU A 113 8.26 14.60 -10.81
N GLU A 114 7.48 14.02 -9.91
CA GLU A 114 6.44 14.73 -9.17
C GLU A 114 6.24 14.09 -7.79
N VAL A 115 5.90 14.94 -6.82
CA VAL A 115 5.58 14.57 -5.45
C VAL A 115 4.40 15.40 -4.99
N VAL A 116 3.36 14.72 -4.52
CA VAL A 116 2.18 15.36 -3.92
C VAL A 116 1.94 14.78 -2.53
N LEU A 117 1.78 15.65 -1.56
CA LEU A 117 1.40 15.33 -0.19
C LEU A 117 0.02 15.94 0.08
N VAL A 118 -0.94 15.10 0.45
CA VAL A 118 -2.24 15.53 0.96
C VAL A 118 -2.19 15.41 2.48
N ILE A 119 -2.18 16.54 3.18
CA ILE A 119 -1.98 16.65 4.64
C ILE A 119 -3.21 17.22 5.34
N LEU A 120 -3.29 17.01 6.65
CA LEU A 120 -4.39 17.53 7.44
C LEU A 120 -4.30 19.05 7.55
N ALA A 121 -5.42 19.73 7.29
CA ALA A 121 -5.56 21.14 7.60
C ALA A 121 -5.88 21.31 9.09
N ASP A 122 -5.42 22.40 9.69
CA ASP A 122 -6.00 22.85 10.95
C ASP A 122 -7.50 23.11 10.76
N GLY A 123 -8.30 22.62 11.70
CA GLY A 123 -9.72 22.96 11.78
C GLY A 123 -9.92 24.39 12.30
N ASP A 124 -11.07 24.63 12.93
CA ASP A 124 -11.34 25.94 13.56
C ASP A 124 -10.41 26.27 14.75
N SER A 125 -9.60 25.32 15.19
CA SER A 125 -8.60 25.49 16.25
C SER A 125 -7.23 24.95 15.79
N PRO A 126 -6.15 25.72 15.95
CA PRO A 126 -4.80 25.26 15.63
C PRO A 126 -4.43 24.06 16.52
N ASP A 127 -3.89 23.02 15.91
CA ASP A 127 -3.44 21.81 16.58
C ASP A 127 -1.92 21.65 16.39
N SER A 128 -1.16 22.06 17.41
CA SER A 128 0.30 22.01 17.35
C SER A 128 0.86 20.60 17.18
N GLU A 129 0.18 19.57 17.66
CA GLU A 129 0.64 18.18 17.47
C GLU A 129 0.47 17.75 16.01
N GLN A 130 -0.65 18.14 15.40
CA GLN A 130 -0.91 17.92 13.98
C GLN A 130 0.08 18.68 13.08
N ASP A 131 0.36 19.95 13.40
CA ASP A 131 1.33 20.77 12.68
C ASP A 131 2.73 20.14 12.72
N GLU A 132 3.21 19.80 13.91
CA GLU A 132 4.51 19.13 14.08
C GLU A 132 4.58 17.82 13.29
N PHE A 133 3.50 17.04 13.28
CA PHE A 133 3.40 15.81 12.49
C PHE A 133 3.44 16.08 10.97
N ASN A 134 2.68 17.05 10.48
CA ASN A 134 2.66 17.42 9.07
C ASN A 134 4.05 17.90 8.61
N GLU A 135 4.69 18.77 9.39
CA GLU A 135 6.05 19.25 9.13
C GLU A 135 7.06 18.08 9.11
N GLU A 136 6.99 17.16 10.09
CA GLU A 136 7.86 15.98 10.14
C GLU A 136 7.73 15.13 8.85
N VAL A 137 6.50 14.92 8.37
CA VAL A 137 6.25 14.14 7.14
C VAL A 137 6.80 14.87 5.92
N ILE A 138 6.51 16.17 5.77
CA ILE A 138 7.00 16.98 4.66
C ILE A 138 8.53 16.93 4.61
N ASP A 139 9.20 17.16 5.73
CA ASP A 139 10.66 17.19 5.79
C ASP A 139 11.27 15.83 5.47
N LYS A 140 10.70 14.73 5.99
CA LYS A 140 11.18 13.38 5.68
C LYS A 140 11.07 13.06 4.20
N ILE A 141 9.93 13.37 3.58
CA ILE A 141 9.72 13.12 2.15
C ILE A 141 10.61 14.03 1.30
N ARG A 142 10.69 15.32 1.62
CA ARG A 142 11.59 16.28 0.96
C ARG A 142 13.03 15.78 1.00
N ASN A 143 13.51 15.32 2.15
CA ASN A 143 14.87 14.82 2.32
C ASN A 143 15.12 13.52 1.55
N ALA A 144 14.19 12.55 1.64
CA ALA A 144 14.30 11.27 0.92
C ALA A 144 14.34 11.47 -0.60
N ILE A 145 13.56 12.42 -1.11
CA ILE A 145 13.40 12.66 -2.54
C ILE A 145 14.42 13.65 -3.08
N GLY A 146 14.79 14.67 -2.31
CA GLY A 146 15.61 15.80 -2.75
C GLY A 146 14.85 16.78 -3.65
N MET A 147 13.52 16.87 -3.48
CA MET A 147 12.62 17.74 -4.24
C MET A 147 11.56 18.33 -3.30
N GLU A 148 11.13 19.56 -3.57
CA GLU A 148 10.04 20.18 -2.83
C GLU A 148 8.70 19.52 -3.22
N PRO A 149 7.93 18.98 -2.25
CA PRO A 149 6.62 18.43 -2.54
C PRO A 149 5.59 19.53 -2.85
N THR A 150 4.61 19.21 -3.70
CA THR A 150 3.35 19.96 -3.72
C THR A 150 2.52 19.52 -2.51
N VAL A 151 2.21 20.45 -1.62
CA VAL A 151 1.43 20.20 -0.40
C VAL A 151 0.00 20.68 -0.61
N VAL A 152 -0.96 19.83 -0.29
CA VAL A 152 -2.39 20.08 -0.39
C VAL A 152 -3.00 19.78 0.96
N GLU A 153 -3.66 20.75 1.55
CA GLU A 153 -4.36 20.60 2.82
C GLU A 153 -5.78 20.07 2.61
N HIS A 154 -6.30 19.29 3.56
CA HIS A 154 -7.68 18.83 3.55
C HIS A 154 -8.33 18.78 4.93
N THR A 155 -9.65 18.96 4.94
CA THR A 155 -10.53 18.86 6.12
C THR A 155 -11.56 17.73 6.00
N GLY A 156 -11.49 16.94 4.93
CA GLY A 156 -12.54 16.01 4.53
C GLY A 156 -11.99 14.77 3.85
N THR A 157 -12.86 13.86 3.43
CA THR A 157 -12.45 12.65 2.72
C THR A 157 -11.77 13.02 1.40
N TYR A 158 -10.65 12.38 1.08
CA TYR A 158 -9.89 12.62 -0.14
C TYR A 158 -9.57 11.30 -0.84
N LYS A 159 -9.59 11.34 -2.17
CA LYS A 159 -9.10 10.28 -3.04
C LYS A 159 -7.79 10.71 -3.66
N MET A 160 -6.88 9.75 -3.85
CA MET A 160 -5.61 9.97 -4.53
C MET A 160 -5.25 8.75 -5.38
N SER A 161 -4.83 8.97 -6.61
CA SER A 161 -4.30 7.92 -7.48
C SER A 161 -3.08 8.38 -8.25
N ILE A 162 -2.29 7.38 -8.64
CA ILE A 162 -1.22 7.53 -9.62
C ILE A 162 -1.60 6.67 -10.81
N GLU A 163 -1.91 7.32 -11.92
CA GLU A 163 -2.41 6.67 -13.12
C GLU A 163 -1.31 5.92 -13.88
N ALA A 164 -1.71 5.06 -14.82
CA ALA A 164 -0.79 4.29 -15.65
C ALA A 164 0.08 5.16 -16.59
N ASP A 165 -0.26 6.43 -16.79
CA ASP A 165 0.55 7.44 -17.48
C ASP A 165 1.41 8.29 -16.54
N LYS A 166 1.36 8.01 -15.23
CA LYS A 166 2.05 8.72 -14.12
C LYS A 166 1.44 10.06 -13.72
N ARG A 167 0.26 10.40 -14.22
CA ARG A 167 -0.49 11.54 -13.66
C ARG A 167 -0.87 11.24 -12.22
N ILE A 168 -0.68 12.21 -11.33
CA ILE A 168 -1.19 12.15 -9.96
C ILE A 168 -2.54 12.87 -9.94
N ASP A 169 -3.61 12.12 -9.66
CA ASP A 169 -4.96 12.67 -9.48
C ASP A 169 -5.30 12.69 -7.99
N TYR A 170 -5.82 13.80 -7.49
CA TYR A 170 -6.30 13.93 -6.12
C TYR A 170 -7.50 14.88 -6.08
N ALA A 171 -8.52 14.51 -5.30
CA ALA A 171 -9.72 15.30 -5.16
C ALA A 171 -10.41 15.00 -3.82
N ALA A 172 -11.09 16.02 -3.28
CA ALA A 172 -12.07 15.79 -2.23
C ALA A 172 -13.10 14.77 -2.73
N ASP A 173 -13.41 13.80 -1.88
CA ASP A 173 -14.47 12.84 -2.15
C ASP A 173 -15.81 13.54 -1.92
N ASN A 174 -16.26 14.24 -2.95
CA ASN A 174 -17.60 14.82 -3.00
C ASN A 174 -18.61 13.68 -3.21
N ALA A 175 -18.74 12.79 -2.23
CA ALA A 175 -19.97 12.02 -2.09
C ALA A 175 -21.07 13.07 -1.91
N ALA A 176 -21.88 13.23 -2.97
CA ALA A 176 -22.89 14.27 -3.08
C ALA A 176 -23.66 14.44 -1.76
N GLU A 177 -23.61 15.67 -1.20
CA GLU A 177 -24.57 16.14 -0.21
C GLU A 177 -26.00 16.11 -0.77
#